data_AF-R9XEX2-F1
#
_entry.id   AF-R9XEX2-F1
#
_cell.length_a   1.000
_cell.length_b   1.000
_cell.length_c   1.000
_cell.angle_alpha   90.00
_cell.angle_beta   90.00
_cell.angle_gamma   90.00
#
_symmetry.space_group_name_H-M   'P 1'
#
loop_
_entity.id
_entity.type
_entity.pdbx_description
1 polymer ?
#
loop_
_entity_poly.entity_id
_entity_poly.type
_entity_poly.pdbx_seq_one_letter_code
_entity_poly.pdbx_strand_id
1 'polypeptide(L)'
;MELDQEINRIIKSKTATKVSAMQAEIEANHAHIYEVQLKKLLRLHDEELQERCHTPLRKLYAKYNSRAEGNRDLQTWAEHVERDLRLLETTLRLVREGRSENTEQAPSKVDGIFRSD
;
A
#
# COMPACT_ATOMS: atom_id res chain seq x y z
N MET A 1 -49.92 50.79 48.65
CA MET A 1 -50.21 50.35 47.27
C MET A 1 -49.25 50.95 46.24
N GLU A 2 -48.66 52.13 46.46
CA GLU A 2 -47.64 52.70 45.54
C GLU A 2 -46.31 51.93 45.54
N LEU A 3 -45.84 51.48 46.71
CA LEU A 3 -44.59 50.73 46.83
C LEU A 3 -44.63 49.40 46.03
N ASP A 4 -45.75 48.69 46.07
CA ASP A 4 -45.93 47.45 45.30
C ASP A 4 -45.98 47.68 43.79
N GLN A 5 -46.45 48.84 43.36
CA GLN A 5 -46.47 49.24 41.96
C GLN A 5 -45.05 49.60 41.48
N GLU A 6 -44.28 50.33 42.28
CA GLU A 6 -42.88 50.67 41.97
C GLU A 6 -41.98 49.42 41.97
N ILE A 7 -42.17 48.51 42.92
CA ILE A 7 -41.46 47.21 42.96
C ILE A 7 -41.82 46.37 41.72
N ASN A 8 -43.09 46.29 41.35
CA ASN A 8 -43.50 45.62 40.11
C ASN A 8 -42.91 46.29 38.86
N ARG A 9 -42.74 47.61 38.87
CA ARG A 9 -42.16 48.37 37.76
C ARG A 9 -40.67 48.10 37.62
N ILE A 10 -39.95 47.95 38.73
CA ILE A 10 -38.53 47.60 38.78
C ILE A 10 -38.31 46.13 38.38
N ILE A 11 -39.14 45.20 38.88
CA ILE A 11 -39.05 43.78 38.50
C ILE A 11 -39.36 43.58 37.02
N LYS A 12 -40.29 44.35 36.47
CA LYS A 12 -40.66 44.32 35.05
C LYS A 12 -39.75 45.20 34.18
N SER A 13 -38.85 46.00 34.75
CA SER A 13 -37.90 46.77 33.95
C SER A 13 -36.86 45.81 33.41
N LYS A 14 -37.06 45.38 32.16
CA LYS A 14 -36.07 44.66 31.35
C LYS A 14 -34.91 45.62 31.02
N THR A 15 -34.19 46.04 32.04
CA THR A 15 -33.00 46.86 31.88
C THR A 15 -31.90 45.89 31.50
N ALA A 16 -31.38 45.99 30.28
CA ALA A 16 -30.31 45.12 29.80
C ALA A 16 -29.11 45.25 30.74
N THR A 17 -28.89 44.23 31.57
CA THR A 17 -27.76 44.20 32.50
C THR A 17 -26.50 43.82 31.73
N LYS A 18 -25.33 44.26 32.22
CA LYS A 18 -24.04 43.83 31.66
C LYS A 18 -23.91 42.30 31.60
N VAL A 19 -24.49 41.59 32.56
CA VAL A 19 -24.55 40.13 32.60
C VAL A 19 -25.39 39.57 31.45
N SER A 20 -26.56 40.16 31.17
CA SER A 20 -27.40 39.74 30.04
C SER A 20 -26.73 39.96 28.68
N ALA A 21 -25.95 41.04 28.53
CA ALA A 21 -25.19 41.29 27.30
C ALA A 21 -24.05 40.28 27.13
N MET A 22 -23.32 40.00 28.21
CA MET A 22 -22.24 39.01 28.21
C MET A 22 -22.75 37.60 27.94
N GLN A 23 -23.92 37.23 28.48
CA GLN A 23 -24.57 35.96 28.18
C GLN A 23 -24.94 35.82 26.69
N ALA A 24 -25.49 36.88 26.08
CA ALA A 24 -25.81 36.88 24.66
C ALA A 24 -24.56 36.74 23.77
N GLU A 25 -23.44 37.34 24.17
CA GLU A 25 -22.16 37.18 23.47
C GLU A 25 -21.61 35.74 23.59
N ILE A 26 -21.72 35.13 24.78
CA ILE A 26 -21.35 33.73 24.98
C ILE A 26 -22.17 32.81 24.08
N GLU A 27 -23.49 33.03 24.02
CA GLU A 27 -24.40 32.24 23.18
C GLU A 27 -24.09 32.41 21.68
N ALA A 28 -23.83 33.65 21.24
CA ALA A 28 -23.44 33.93 19.87
C ALA A 28 -22.11 33.26 19.49
N ASN A 29 -21.12 33.31 20.38
CA ASN A 29 -19.84 32.63 20.18
C ASN A 29 -20.00 31.11 20.14
N HIS A 30 -20.81 30.55 21.05
CA HIS A 30 -21.13 29.12 21.04
C HIS A 30 -21.76 28.71 19.71
N ALA A 31 -22.74 29.47 19.22
CA ALA A 31 -23.36 29.21 17.92
C ALA A 31 -22.33 29.27 16.79
N HIS A 32 -21.43 30.26 16.79
CA HIS A 32 -20.40 30.38 15.77
C HIS A 32 -19.40 29.21 15.77
N ILE A 33 -18.97 28.78 16.95
CA ILE A 33 -18.04 27.64 17.10
C ILE A 33 -18.68 26.36 16.55
N TYR A 34 -19.93 26.07 16.94
CA TYR A 34 -20.61 24.84 16.52
C TYR A 34 -21.04 24.88 15.05
N GLU A 35 -21.67 25.95 14.62
CA GLU A 35 -22.29 26.00 13.28
C GLU A 35 -21.29 26.28 12.16
N VAL A 36 -20.20 26.99 12.45
CA VAL A 36 -19.22 27.37 11.43
C VAL A 36 -17.93 26.58 11.60
N GLN A 37 -17.28 26.69 12.76
CA GLN A 37 -15.92 26.18 12.93
C GLN A 37 -15.89 24.65 12.96
N LEU A 38 -16.77 24.02 13.74
CA LEU A 38 -16.84 22.56 13.85
C LEU A 38 -17.27 21.90 12.54
N LYS A 39 -18.28 22.45 11.86
CA LYS A 39 -18.70 21.95 10.53
C LYS A 39 -17.58 22.08 9.49
N LYS A 40 -16.84 23.18 9.51
CA LYS A 40 -15.68 23.37 8.63
C LYS A 40 -14.57 22.38 8.93
N LEU A 41 -14.30 22.11 10.20
CA LEU A 41 -13.30 21.13 10.63
C LEU A 41 -13.66 19.71 10.20
N LEU A 42 -14.93 19.31 10.35
CA LEU A 42 -15.45 18.02 9.89
C LEU A 42 -15.27 17.86 8.37
N ARG A 43 -15.63 18.87 7.57
CA ARG A 43 -15.41 18.85 6.11
C ARG A 43 -13.94 18.71 5.74
N LEU A 44 -13.07 19.46 6.40
CA LEU A 44 -11.62 19.39 6.18
C LEU A 44 -11.06 18.01 6.50
N HIS A 45 -11.51 17.42 7.61
CA HIS A 45 -11.05 16.10 8.03
C HIS A 45 -11.54 14.99 7.10
N ASP A 46 -12.80 15.04 6.65
CA ASP A 46 -13.39 13.92 5.92
C ASP A 46 -13.21 14.07 4.40
N GLU A 47 -13.69 15.17 3.82
CA GLU A 47 -13.69 15.35 2.36
C GLU A 47 -12.30 15.67 1.84
N GLU A 48 -11.63 16.65 2.44
CA GLU A 48 -10.34 17.13 1.93
C GLU A 48 -9.21 16.11 2.15
N LEU A 49 -9.21 15.43 3.30
CA LEU A 49 -8.25 14.35 3.56
C LEU A 49 -8.48 13.14 2.64
N GLN A 50 -9.73 12.74 2.42
CA GLN A 50 -10.02 11.60 1.54
C GLN A 50 -9.68 11.91 0.09
N GLU A 51 -10.01 13.11 -0.40
CA GLU A 51 -9.77 13.49 -1.79
C GLU A 51 -8.30 13.79 -2.06
N ARG A 52 -7.60 14.48 -1.15
CA ARG A 52 -6.21 14.91 -1.37
C ARG A 52 -5.17 13.87 -0.97
N CYS A 53 -5.44 13.09 0.07
CA CYS A 53 -4.45 12.15 0.60
C CYS A 53 -4.82 10.70 0.28
N HIS A 54 -5.97 10.21 0.76
CA HIS A 54 -6.29 8.78 0.67
C HIS A 54 -6.49 8.30 -0.77
N THR A 55 -7.30 9.03 -1.56
CA THR A 55 -7.61 8.64 -2.94
C THR A 55 -6.37 8.60 -3.85
N PRO A 56 -5.48 9.61 -3.83
CA PRO A 56 -4.25 9.58 -4.61
C PRO A 56 -3.30 8.48 -4.14
N LEU A 57 -3.17 8.25 -2.83
CA LEU A 57 -2.31 7.18 -2.30
C LEU A 57 -2.81 5.80 -2.74
N ARG A 58 -4.13 5.57 -2.70
CA ARG A 58 -4.74 4.32 -3.16
C ARG A 58 -4.54 4.10 -4.66
N LYS A 59 -4.68 5.15 -5.46
CA LYS A 59 -4.40 5.10 -6.92
C LYS A 59 -2.93 4.79 -7.19
N LEU A 60 -2.01 5.39 -6.42
CA LEU A 60 -0.59 5.13 -6.51
C LEU A 60 -0.28 3.67 -6.17
N TYR A 61 -0.81 3.18 -5.05
CA TYR A 61 -0.68 1.79 -4.62
C TYR A 61 -1.18 0.84 -5.69
N ALA A 62 -2.40 1.03 -6.21
CA ALA A 62 -2.95 0.17 -7.26
C ALA A 62 -2.07 0.14 -8.52
N LYS A 63 -1.55 1.30 -8.96
CA LYS A 63 -0.69 1.42 -10.15
C LYS A 63 0.62 0.66 -10.02
N TYR A 64 1.25 0.69 -8.84
CA TYR A 64 2.52 0.01 -8.62
C TYR A 64 2.36 -1.44 -8.20
N ASN A 65 1.27 -1.79 -7.52
CA ASN A 65 0.96 -3.16 -7.14
C ASN A 65 0.68 -4.02 -8.38
N SER A 66 -0.09 -3.51 -9.36
CA SER A 66 -0.30 -4.21 -10.63
C SER A 66 1.02 -4.38 -11.44
N ARG A 67 1.98 -3.47 -11.26
CA ARG A 67 3.30 -3.57 -11.88
C ARG A 67 4.21 -4.57 -11.14
N ALA A 68 4.01 -4.74 -9.83
CA ALA A 68 4.69 -5.75 -9.03
C ALA A 68 4.22 -7.17 -9.36
N GLU A 69 2.95 -7.34 -9.75
CA GLU A 69 2.43 -8.63 -10.25
C GLU A 69 3.17 -9.08 -11.53
N GLY A 70 3.39 -8.17 -12.50
CA GLY A 70 4.18 -8.49 -13.70
C GLY A 70 5.66 -8.79 -13.43
N ASN A 71 6.23 -8.32 -12.31
CA ASN A 71 7.59 -8.69 -11.90
C ASN A 71 7.68 -10.11 -11.31
N ARG A 72 6.57 -10.67 -10.79
CA ARG A 72 6.55 -12.11 -10.42
C ARG A 72 6.73 -12.99 -11.65
N ASP A 73 6.11 -12.62 -12.77
CA ASP A 73 6.25 -13.37 -14.03
C ASP A 73 7.70 -13.37 -14.53
N LEU A 74 8.41 -12.25 -14.38
CA LEU A 74 9.85 -12.14 -14.71
C LEU A 74 10.72 -13.05 -13.82
N GLN A 75 10.44 -13.12 -12.52
CA GLN A 75 11.17 -14.00 -11.61
C GLN A 75 10.90 -15.48 -11.94
N THR A 76 9.63 -15.85 -12.15
CA THR A 76 9.27 -17.22 -12.52
C THR A 76 9.88 -17.62 -13.86
N TRP A 77 9.95 -16.70 -14.82
CA TRP A 77 10.61 -16.93 -16.10
C TRP A 77 12.13 -17.14 -15.94
N ALA A 78 12.78 -16.32 -15.12
CA ALA A 78 14.21 -16.49 -14.81
C ALA A 78 14.50 -17.85 -14.14
N GLU A 79 13.64 -18.29 -13.23
CA GLU A 79 13.75 -19.62 -12.60
C GLU A 79 13.60 -20.77 -13.60
N HIS A 80 12.77 -20.63 -14.64
CA HIS A 80 12.62 -21.63 -15.69
C HIS A 80 13.85 -21.68 -16.60
N VAL A 81 14.37 -20.52 -17.02
CA VAL A 81 15.59 -20.43 -17.84
C VAL A 81 16.80 -21.02 -17.12
N GLU A 82 16.96 -20.73 -15.84
CA GLU A 82 18.04 -21.29 -15.00
C GLU A 82 17.96 -22.83 -14.93
N ARG A 83 16.75 -23.37 -14.79
CA ARG A 83 16.53 -24.83 -14.78
C ARG A 83 16.94 -25.47 -16.11
N ASP A 84 16.53 -24.86 -17.22
CA ASP A 84 16.83 -25.37 -18.56
C ASP A 84 18.34 -25.33 -18.84
N LEU A 85 19.03 -24.25 -18.43
CA LEU A 85 20.48 -24.16 -18.52
C LEU A 85 21.18 -25.29 -17.74
N ARG A 86 20.77 -25.57 -16.51
CA ARG A 86 21.35 -26.67 -15.71
C ARG A 86 21.10 -28.04 -16.31
N LEU A 87 19.93 -28.28 -16.89
CA LEU A 87 19.63 -29.51 -17.61
C LEU A 87 20.55 -29.68 -18.83
N LEU A 88 20.74 -28.61 -19.61
CA LEU A 88 21.65 -28.62 -20.76
C LEU A 88 23.11 -28.86 -20.33
N GLU A 89 23.57 -28.19 -19.27
CA GLU A 89 24.92 -28.39 -18.73
C GLU A 89 25.15 -29.82 -18.24
N THR A 90 24.16 -30.39 -17.53
CA THR A 90 24.23 -31.76 -17.01
C THR A 90 24.23 -32.77 -18.16
N THR A 91 23.37 -32.56 -19.16
CA THR A 91 23.32 -33.41 -20.37
C THR A 91 24.64 -33.34 -21.13
N LEU A 92 25.20 -32.15 -21.31
CA LEU A 92 26.49 -31.97 -21.96
C LEU A 92 27.62 -32.68 -21.20
N ARG A 93 27.58 -32.63 -19.86
CA ARG A 93 28.53 -33.32 -19.00
C ARG A 93 28.45 -34.84 -19.18
N LEU A 94 27.25 -35.41 -19.12
CA LEU A 94 27.02 -36.85 -19.34
C LEU A 94 27.46 -37.29 -20.75
N VAL A 95 27.20 -36.48 -21.78
CA VAL A 95 27.65 -36.78 -23.15
C VAL A 95 29.18 -36.74 -23.26
N ARG A 96 29.85 -35.83 -22.55
CA ARG A 96 31.32 -35.77 -22.50
C ARG A 96 31.90 -36.97 -21.75
N GLU A 97 31.33 -37.32 -20.61
CA GLU A 97 31.75 -38.46 -19.79
C GLU A 97 31.54 -39.79 -20.52
N GLY A 98 30.36 -39.99 -21.13
CA GLY A 98 30.08 -41.19 -21.95
C GLY A 98 30.89 -41.28 -23.26
N ARG A 99 31.44 -40.16 -23.75
CA ARG A 99 32.44 -40.17 -24.84
C ARG A 99 33.84 -40.57 -24.33
N SER A 100 34.20 -40.17 -23.12
CA SER A 100 35.49 -40.56 -22.50
C SER A 100 35.54 -42.05 -22.19
N GLU A 101 34.47 -42.65 -21.68
CA GLU A 101 34.42 -44.10 -21.35
C GLU A 101 34.47 -45.01 -22.59
N ASN A 102 33.88 -44.59 -23.72
CA ASN A 102 33.92 -45.35 -24.98
C ASN A 102 35.28 -45.33 -25.69
N THR A 103 36.24 -44.52 -25.22
CA THR A 103 37.58 -44.44 -25.82
C THR A 103 38.59 -45.35 -25.11
N GLU A 104 38.28 -45.87 -23.90
CA GLU A 104 39.18 -46.73 -23.13
C GLU A 104 38.92 -48.24 -23.29
N GLN A 105 37.86 -48.65 -23.99
CA GLN A 105 37.56 -50.06 -24.30
C GLN A 105 37.79 -50.38 -25.78
N ALA A 106 39.03 -50.30 -26.25
CA ALA A 106 39.48 -51.06 -27.42
C ALA A 106 40.02 -52.42 -26.92
N PRO A 107 39.40 -53.56 -27.28
CA PRO A 107 39.83 -54.85 -26.75
C PRO A 107 41.12 -55.32 -27.41
N SER A 108 42.04 -55.82 -26.58
CA SER A 108 43.10 -56.73 -27.01
C SER A 108 42.47 -57.99 -27.61
N LYS A 109 42.88 -58.38 -28.81
CA LYS A 109 42.86 -59.78 -29.24
C LYS A 109 44.15 -60.11 -29.98
N VAL A 110 44.83 -61.09 -29.39
CA VAL A 110 46.03 -61.78 -29.80
C VAL A 110 45.68 -62.85 -30.85
N ASP A 111 46.65 -63.07 -31.74
CA ASP A 111 46.94 -64.22 -32.62
C ASP A 111 46.03 -64.60 -33.81
N GLY A 112 46.66 -64.50 -34.98
CA GLY A 112 46.30 -65.21 -36.21
C GLY A 112 47.57 -65.54 -36.98
N ILE A 113 48.12 -66.74 -36.73
CA ILE A 113 49.16 -67.40 -37.52
C ILE A 113 48.71 -67.47 -38.99
N PHE A 114 49.51 -66.95 -39.93
CA PHE A 114 49.50 -67.42 -41.32
C PHE A 114 50.89 -67.32 -41.94
N ARG A 115 51.38 -68.48 -42.42
CA ARG A 115 52.62 -68.69 -43.19
C ARG A 115 52.50 -68.12 -44.61
N SER A 116 53.64 -67.67 -45.16
CA SER A 116 54.12 -67.75 -46.55
C SER A 116 55.29 -66.77 -46.69
N ASP A 117 56.49 -67.05 -47.22
CA ASP A 117 57.14 -68.22 -47.84
C ASP A 117 58.63 -68.21 -47.43
#